data_AF-A0A1E3NSM5-F1
#
_entry.id   AF-A0A1E3NSM5-F1
#
_cell.length_a   1.000
_cell.length_b   1.000
_cell.length_c   1.000
_cell.angle_alpha   90.00
_cell.angle_beta   90.00
_cell.angle_gamma   90.00
#
_symmetry.space_group_name_H-M   'P 1'
#
loop_
_entity.id
_entity.type
_entity.pdbx_description
1 polymer ?
#
loop_
_entity_poly.entity_id
_entity_poly.type
_entity_poly.pdbx_seq_one_letter_code
_entity_poly.pdbx_strand_id
1 'polypeptide(L)'
;MQSGQLSKSLEALFYVYSQLDASGILEAQFPNSDTFFEGEIKNINYSYLKFLDAHPQLEDSEKTSLGEKFQSESYESVYEVFHDLKLACITKILEYEDNPTLYAKTDQFYKISVEMLLREAIRLGAALKKTKSPAEAEAKEEVKEDAGGGAKSTEGTHTEQSNDSKIQTQLSQLKPIESTDSLGAMLEKDFDIITSTFYTSTGKALSIFASGNVPFFSSLNSLKSDLDDREPIIDPALGITLTNVIPNVSFPTDEKLSKFTNPDAKIPNIRQILENYMHPNWLRLISSQWLKHGDGLSSLNFSFAPTYDETQSIISNDWKGLTWCQQIGFKKLVDAKSRYDDLLALQQASEKKETKLEEDTKVEKSVEPEDSNMEKVTKDEEVTTANDDVDISDDESKTEKEENGEKDDSSDSIDHDPDSREKIDLANVLLWDANKVVAEDEVKAVKENKVQATVSDLLNDLSQLRQDRIDRQKKHARYNKNILGTGSRIFKPSNEELKLYFKIKRLLTGLIEAKDINPNQIDIEIDKRLPVLQHTYQGTLPASFGVSNQKTSKSKRKR
;
A
#
# COMPACT_ATOMS: atom_id res chain seq x y z
N MET A 1 -22.54 -8.89 34.70
CA MET A 1 -21.63 -9.48 33.68
C MET A 1 -20.66 -10.42 34.40
N GLN A 2 -19.76 -11.14 33.70
CA GLN A 2 -18.99 -12.22 34.33
C GLN A 2 -17.88 -11.65 35.26
N SER A 3 -18.01 -11.83 36.57
CA SER A 3 -16.96 -11.48 37.54
C SER A 3 -15.64 -12.18 37.22
N GLY A 4 -15.69 -13.45 36.82
CA GLY A 4 -14.53 -14.23 36.34
C GLY A 4 -13.91 -13.81 35.00
N GLN A 5 -14.45 -12.80 34.32
CA GLN A 5 -13.76 -12.09 33.22
C GLN A 5 -13.07 -10.83 33.75
N LEU A 6 -13.74 -10.08 34.63
CA LEU A 6 -13.16 -8.91 35.30
C LEU A 6 -11.91 -9.29 36.09
N SER A 7 -11.99 -10.30 36.97
CA SER A 7 -10.85 -10.71 37.81
C SER A 7 -9.63 -11.11 36.98
N LYS A 8 -9.80 -11.90 35.92
CA LYS A 8 -8.72 -12.27 34.99
C LYS A 8 -8.14 -11.07 34.24
N SER A 9 -8.97 -10.09 33.88
CA SER A 9 -8.49 -8.86 33.24
C SER A 9 -7.68 -8.00 34.22
N LEU A 10 -8.09 -7.94 35.48
CA LEU A 10 -7.37 -7.24 36.56
C LEU A 10 -6.06 -7.96 36.91
N GLU A 11 -6.05 -9.29 37.02
CA GLU A 11 -4.85 -10.10 37.23
C GLU A 11 -3.79 -9.83 36.15
N ALA A 12 -4.20 -9.82 34.88
CA ALA A 12 -3.32 -9.46 33.77
C ALA A 12 -2.86 -7.98 33.83
N LEU A 13 -3.73 -7.06 34.24
CA LEU A 13 -3.41 -5.64 34.41
C LEU A 13 -2.37 -5.41 35.51
N PHE A 14 -2.57 -5.99 36.69
CA PHE A 14 -1.64 -5.90 37.82
C PHE A 14 -0.31 -6.60 37.53
N TYR A 15 -0.32 -7.71 36.78
CA TYR A 15 0.92 -8.29 36.25
C TYR A 15 1.69 -7.29 35.36
N VAL A 16 1.01 -6.62 34.42
CA VAL A 16 1.66 -5.58 33.59
C VAL A 16 2.10 -4.37 34.42
N TYR A 17 1.34 -3.94 35.43
CA TYR A 17 1.76 -2.86 36.33
C TYR A 17 3.03 -3.22 37.10
N SER A 18 3.17 -4.44 37.62
CA SER A 18 4.39 -4.89 38.31
C SER A 18 5.61 -5.04 37.38
N GLN A 19 5.41 -5.17 36.07
CA GLN A 19 6.47 -5.08 35.05
C GLN A 19 6.84 -3.62 34.70
N LEU A 20 5.94 -2.65 34.93
CA LEU A 20 6.10 -1.23 34.59
C LEU A 20 6.57 -0.37 35.77
N ASP A 21 6.31 -0.77 37.02
CA ASP A 21 6.58 0.05 38.20
C ASP A 21 8.07 0.10 38.55
N ALA A 22 8.76 1.10 38.00
CA ALA A 22 10.15 1.42 38.31
C ALA A 22 10.28 2.50 39.42
N SER A 23 9.24 2.67 40.25
CA SER A 23 9.00 3.84 41.10
C SER A 23 8.35 3.54 42.47
N GLY A 24 7.92 2.30 42.74
CA GLY A 24 7.27 1.93 44.00
C GLY A 24 5.87 2.54 44.16
N ILE A 25 5.12 2.65 43.07
CA ILE A 25 3.73 3.13 43.05
C ILE A 25 2.77 2.05 43.55
N LEU A 26 3.03 0.77 43.27
CA LEU A 26 2.22 -0.34 43.78
C LEU A 26 2.38 -0.53 45.31
N GLU A 27 3.55 -0.14 45.82
CA GLU A 27 3.92 -0.13 47.25
C GLU A 27 3.64 1.24 47.92
N ALA A 28 3.13 2.23 47.18
CA ALA A 28 2.83 3.54 47.72
C ALA A 28 1.68 3.45 48.73
N GLN A 29 1.92 3.96 49.95
CA GLN A 29 0.90 4.03 50.99
C GLN A 29 0.00 5.25 50.77
N PHE A 30 -1.30 5.00 50.65
CA PHE A 30 -2.35 6.03 50.61
C PHE A 30 -3.45 5.70 51.63
N PRO A 31 -4.32 6.65 52.01
CA PRO A 31 -5.38 6.39 52.98
C PRO A 31 -6.36 5.33 52.49
N ASN A 32 -6.88 4.51 53.41
CA ASN A 32 -7.89 3.50 53.11
C ASN A 32 -9.14 4.13 52.47
N SER A 33 -9.86 3.37 51.65
CA SER A 33 -11.11 3.82 51.00
C SER A 33 -12.22 4.18 52.01
N ASP A 34 -12.13 3.68 53.25
CA ASP A 34 -13.03 4.04 54.34
C ASP A 34 -12.67 5.40 55.00
N THR A 35 -11.43 5.88 54.86
CA THR A 35 -10.98 7.17 55.40
C THR A 35 -10.92 8.28 54.34
N PHE A 36 -10.63 7.94 53.08
CA PHE A 36 -10.75 8.85 51.94
C PHE A 36 -11.31 8.16 50.70
N PHE A 37 -12.48 8.62 50.22
CA PHE A 37 -13.05 8.26 48.93
C PHE A 37 -13.78 9.45 48.31
N GLU A 38 -13.37 9.86 47.11
CA GLU A 38 -14.01 10.94 46.35
C GLU A 38 -14.85 10.36 45.20
N GLY A 39 -16.07 10.86 45.02
CA GLY A 39 -17.01 10.37 44.01
C GLY A 39 -16.90 11.07 42.66
N GLU A 40 -16.31 12.27 42.60
CA GLU A 40 -16.11 13.01 41.35
C GLU A 40 -14.64 13.00 40.89
N ILE A 41 -14.37 12.36 39.74
CA ILE A 41 -13.04 12.21 39.10
C ILE A 41 -12.21 13.51 39.07
N LYS A 42 -12.88 14.64 38.86
CA LYS A 42 -12.29 15.98 38.77
C LYS A 42 -11.76 16.45 40.12
N ASN A 43 -12.48 16.18 41.20
CA ASN A 43 -12.23 16.78 42.50
C ASN A 43 -11.17 16.01 43.29
N ILE A 44 -10.88 14.75 42.92
CA ILE A 44 -9.91 13.85 43.61
C ILE A 44 -8.62 14.58 44.02
N ASN A 45 -8.01 15.38 43.13
CA ASN A 45 -6.75 16.06 43.44
C ASN A 45 -6.92 17.09 44.56
N TYR A 46 -7.86 18.02 44.39
CA TYR A 46 -8.18 19.07 45.36
C TYR A 46 -8.66 18.50 46.71
N SER A 47 -9.56 17.51 46.68
CA SER A 47 -10.08 16.85 47.87
C SER A 47 -8.98 16.10 48.62
N TYR A 48 -8.05 15.45 47.91
CA TYR A 48 -6.95 14.69 48.52
C TYR A 48 -5.87 15.60 49.11
N LEU A 49 -5.43 16.63 48.38
CA LEU A 49 -4.48 17.62 48.90
C LEU A 49 -5.02 18.30 50.17
N LYS A 50 -6.30 18.69 50.15
CA LYS A 50 -7.00 19.24 51.32
C LYS A 50 -7.14 18.24 52.48
N PHE A 51 -7.24 16.94 52.20
CA PHE A 51 -7.26 15.89 53.23
C PHE A 51 -5.88 15.74 53.89
N LEU A 52 -4.79 15.78 53.11
CA LEU A 52 -3.42 15.75 53.63
C LEU A 52 -3.11 16.99 54.48
N ASP A 53 -3.50 18.18 54.03
CA ASP A 53 -3.38 19.44 54.81
C ASP A 53 -4.12 19.36 56.16
N ALA A 54 -5.25 18.65 56.21
CA ALA A 54 -6.06 18.47 57.42
C ALA A 54 -5.52 17.37 58.37
N HIS A 55 -4.83 16.36 57.85
CA HIS A 55 -4.36 15.20 58.61
C HIS A 55 -2.85 14.92 58.41
N PRO A 56 -1.95 15.85 58.76
CA PRO A 56 -0.49 15.70 58.59
C PRO A 56 0.16 14.66 59.53
N GLN A 57 -0.63 13.96 60.35
CA GLN A 57 -0.19 12.89 61.26
C GLN A 57 -1.08 11.64 61.12
N LEU A 58 -1.35 11.22 59.89
CA LEU A 58 -2.08 9.98 59.62
C LEU A 58 -1.29 8.76 60.16
N GLU A 59 -1.89 8.00 61.07
CA GLU A 59 -1.29 6.78 61.62
C GLU A 59 -1.08 5.72 60.51
N ASP A 60 -0.05 4.88 60.66
CA ASP A 60 0.26 3.82 59.69
C ASP A 60 -0.82 2.72 59.63
N SER A 61 -1.75 2.72 60.59
CA SER A 61 -2.94 1.86 60.67
C SER A 61 -4.04 2.24 59.66
N GLU A 62 -4.06 3.47 59.15
CA GLU A 62 -5.09 3.98 58.23
C GLU A 62 -4.67 3.96 56.76
N LYS A 63 -3.52 3.36 56.46
CA LYS A 63 -2.90 3.33 55.13
C LYS A 63 -2.96 1.93 54.53
N THR A 64 -3.13 1.86 53.21
CA THR A 64 -2.93 0.65 52.40
C THR A 64 -2.13 0.97 51.15
N SER A 65 -1.51 -0.05 50.55
CA SER A 65 -0.93 0.00 49.22
C SER A 65 -1.84 -0.62 48.16
N LEU A 66 -1.60 -0.29 46.89
CA LEU A 66 -2.37 -0.83 45.77
C LEU A 66 -2.20 -2.36 45.64
N GLY A 67 -1.00 -2.85 45.97
CA GLY A 67 -0.68 -4.28 45.99
C GLY A 67 -1.39 -5.07 47.10
N GLU A 68 -1.53 -4.50 48.29
CA GLU A 68 -2.26 -5.14 49.40
C GLU A 68 -3.76 -5.21 49.12
N LYS A 69 -4.38 -4.12 48.65
CA LYS A 69 -5.79 -4.09 48.23
C LYS A 69 -6.08 -5.09 47.11
N PHE A 70 -5.16 -5.25 46.15
CA PHE A 70 -5.30 -6.26 45.11
C PHE A 70 -5.23 -7.69 45.67
N GLN A 71 -4.29 -7.99 46.58
CA GLN A 71 -4.16 -9.29 47.22
C GLN A 71 -5.35 -9.67 48.12
N SER A 72 -6.09 -8.69 48.65
CA SER A 72 -7.33 -8.91 49.41
C SER A 72 -8.60 -8.97 48.56
N GLU A 73 -8.48 -8.97 47.22
CA GLU A 73 -9.58 -8.93 46.26
C GLU A 73 -10.58 -7.76 46.48
N SER A 74 -10.14 -6.66 47.09
CA SER A 74 -11.02 -5.59 47.62
C SER A 74 -11.61 -4.62 46.57
N TYR A 75 -11.58 -4.97 45.28
CA TYR A 75 -12.02 -4.11 44.18
C TYR A 75 -13.30 -4.65 43.54
N GLU A 76 -14.45 -4.04 43.86
CA GLU A 76 -15.73 -4.34 43.21
C GLU A 76 -15.88 -3.58 41.88
N SER A 77 -15.23 -2.42 41.75
CA SER A 77 -15.37 -1.50 40.63
C SER A 77 -14.03 -1.10 40.00
N VAL A 78 -14.04 -0.97 38.67
CA VAL A 78 -12.96 -0.35 37.89
C VAL A 78 -12.72 1.12 38.33
N TYR A 79 -13.73 1.75 38.95
CA TYR A 79 -13.59 3.09 39.53
C TYR A 79 -12.64 3.11 40.74
N GLU A 80 -12.72 2.14 41.65
CA GLU A 80 -11.85 2.07 42.83
C GLU A 80 -10.38 1.88 42.42
N VAL A 81 -10.12 0.98 41.47
CA VAL A 81 -8.78 0.78 40.90
C VAL A 81 -8.23 2.07 40.28
N PHE A 82 -9.07 2.84 39.57
CA PHE A 82 -8.67 4.14 39.01
C PHE A 82 -8.44 5.23 40.08
N HIS A 83 -9.31 5.29 41.10
CA HIS A 83 -9.21 6.23 42.22
C HIS A 83 -7.90 6.01 42.99
N ASP A 84 -7.65 4.78 43.43
CA ASP A 84 -6.50 4.42 44.25
C ASP A 84 -5.18 4.52 43.48
N LEU A 85 -5.17 4.13 42.18
CA LEU A 85 -4.05 4.38 41.26
C LEU A 85 -3.73 5.88 41.15
N LYS A 86 -4.74 6.75 41.07
CA LYS A 86 -4.55 8.20 41.00
C LYS A 86 -3.97 8.74 42.32
N LEU A 87 -4.43 8.27 43.48
CA LEU A 87 -3.89 8.66 44.79
C LEU A 87 -2.44 8.23 44.98
N ALA A 88 -2.10 6.98 44.65
CA ALA A 88 -0.74 6.47 44.71
C ALA A 88 0.23 7.31 43.85
N CYS A 89 -0.18 7.67 42.63
CA CYS A 89 0.60 8.54 41.75
C CYS A 89 0.73 9.99 42.28
N ILE A 90 -0.31 10.59 42.86
CA ILE A 90 -0.22 11.93 43.47
C ILE A 90 0.75 11.92 44.65
N THR A 91 0.66 10.91 45.54
CA THR A 91 1.56 10.76 46.69
C THR A 91 3.02 10.69 46.24
N LYS A 92 3.33 9.87 45.23
CA LYS A 92 4.69 9.75 44.67
C LYS A 92 5.15 11.00 43.90
N ILE A 93 4.25 11.75 43.27
CA ILE A 93 4.56 13.05 42.65
C ILE A 93 4.95 14.10 43.69
N LEU A 94 4.35 14.08 44.89
CA LEU A 94 4.73 14.93 46.01
C LEU A 94 6.05 14.49 46.66
N GLU A 95 6.28 13.18 46.84
CA GLU A 95 7.57 12.65 47.33
C GLU A 95 8.76 12.96 46.42
N TYR A 96 8.55 13.05 45.10
CA TYR A 96 9.62 13.13 44.09
C TYR A 96 9.80 14.51 43.44
N GLU A 97 9.32 15.58 44.07
CA GLU A 97 9.51 16.97 43.59
C GLU A 97 10.98 17.31 43.30
N ASP A 98 11.90 16.98 44.21
CA ASP A 98 13.34 17.20 44.04
C ASP A 98 14.01 16.27 43.00
N ASN A 99 13.32 15.21 42.54
CA ASN A 99 13.89 14.22 41.63
C ASN A 99 13.12 14.15 40.29
N PRO A 100 13.51 14.96 39.28
CA PRO A 100 12.81 15.03 38.01
C PRO A 100 12.81 13.70 37.23
N THR A 101 13.73 12.77 37.53
CA THR A 101 13.78 11.46 36.87
C THR A 101 12.78 10.45 37.43
N LEU A 102 12.41 10.58 38.72
CA LEU A 102 11.36 9.76 39.32
C LEU A 102 9.98 10.40 39.06
N TYR A 103 9.86 11.72 39.19
CA TYR A 103 8.66 12.48 38.82
C TYR A 103 8.19 12.13 37.39
N ALA A 104 9.08 12.21 36.40
CA ALA A 104 8.75 11.91 35.00
C ALA A 104 8.38 10.44 34.77
N LYS A 105 8.97 9.49 35.52
CA LYS A 105 8.57 8.08 35.49
C LYS A 105 7.19 7.86 36.10
N THR A 106 6.87 8.52 37.21
CA THR A 106 5.55 8.43 37.86
C THR A 106 4.44 8.98 36.96
N ASP A 107 4.67 10.12 36.30
CA ASP A 107 3.77 10.66 35.28
C ASP A 107 3.60 9.73 34.07
N GLN A 108 4.71 9.14 33.57
CA GLN A 108 4.66 8.16 32.47
C GLN A 108 3.90 6.88 32.88
N PHE A 109 4.13 6.36 34.08
CA PHE A 109 3.43 5.19 34.62
C PHE A 109 1.93 5.47 34.75
N TYR A 110 1.55 6.62 35.32
CA TYR A 110 0.14 7.02 35.45
C TYR A 110 -0.55 7.08 34.08
N LYS A 111 0.08 7.72 33.09
CA LYS A 111 -0.47 7.85 31.73
C LYS A 111 -0.68 6.49 31.07
N ILE A 112 0.33 5.60 31.09
CA ILE A 112 0.23 4.25 30.51
C ILE A 112 -0.83 3.41 31.25
N SER A 113 -0.83 3.47 32.58
CA SER A 113 -1.71 2.64 33.41
C SER A 113 -3.18 3.04 33.27
N VAL A 114 -3.49 4.34 33.36
CA VAL A 114 -4.84 4.84 33.11
C VAL A 114 -5.28 4.59 31.67
N GLU A 115 -4.40 4.72 30.67
CA GLU A 115 -4.74 4.41 29.28
C GLU A 115 -5.10 2.93 29.09
N MET A 116 -4.34 1.99 29.67
CA MET A 116 -4.66 0.56 29.60
C MET A 116 -5.95 0.23 30.35
N LEU A 117 -6.14 0.76 31.56
CA LEU A 117 -7.36 0.58 32.35
C LEU A 117 -8.61 1.08 31.60
N LEU A 118 -8.53 2.25 30.95
CA LEU A 118 -9.60 2.77 30.09
C LEU A 118 -9.85 1.88 28.87
N ARG A 119 -8.80 1.42 28.18
CA ARG A 119 -8.92 0.55 27.00
C ARG A 119 -9.56 -0.79 27.35
N GLU A 120 -9.18 -1.43 28.46
CA GLU A 120 -9.80 -2.69 28.90
C GLU A 120 -11.21 -2.50 29.47
N ALA A 121 -11.47 -1.42 30.21
CA ALA A 121 -12.82 -1.09 30.66
C ALA A 121 -13.79 -0.99 29.47
N ILE A 122 -13.42 -0.26 28.42
CA ILE A 122 -14.21 -0.12 27.18
C ILE A 122 -14.40 -1.48 26.49
N ARG A 123 -13.36 -2.33 26.42
CA ARG A 123 -13.46 -3.70 25.86
C ARG A 123 -14.44 -4.59 26.63
N LEU A 124 -14.55 -4.42 27.95
CA LEU A 124 -15.48 -5.14 28.81
C LEU A 124 -16.88 -4.49 28.90
N GLY A 125 -17.09 -3.32 28.26
CA GLY A 125 -18.32 -2.54 28.37
C GLY A 125 -18.50 -1.82 29.72
N ALA A 126 -17.45 -1.75 30.54
CA ALA A 126 -17.44 -1.02 31.80
C ALA A 126 -17.12 0.47 31.57
N ALA A 127 -17.76 1.36 32.33
CA ALA A 127 -17.54 2.80 32.25
C ALA A 127 -17.14 3.36 33.62
N LEU A 128 -16.23 4.34 33.64
CA LEU A 128 -15.90 5.13 34.84
C LEU A 128 -17.04 6.11 35.19
N LYS A 129 -18.16 5.57 35.66
CA LYS A 129 -19.28 6.32 36.25
C LYS A 129 -19.76 5.57 37.50
N LYS A 130 -19.87 6.28 38.63
CA LYS A 130 -20.40 5.76 39.89
C LYS A 130 -21.75 5.07 39.64
N THR A 131 -21.86 3.79 40.01
CA THR A 131 -23.14 3.14 40.31
C THR A 131 -23.80 3.94 41.43
N LYS A 132 -24.87 4.68 41.13
CA LYS A 132 -25.55 5.49 42.15
C LYS A 132 -25.97 4.61 43.32
N SER A 133 -25.51 4.96 44.52
CA SER A 133 -26.02 4.44 45.77
C SER A 133 -27.55 4.72 45.86
N PRO A 134 -28.37 3.76 46.29
CA PRO A 134 -29.84 3.87 46.20
C PRO A 134 -30.41 5.09 46.94
N ALA A 135 -29.74 5.55 48.01
CA ALA A 135 -30.14 6.70 48.83
C ALA A 135 -30.24 8.05 48.09
N GLU A 136 -29.65 8.20 46.89
CA GLU A 136 -29.75 9.44 46.10
C GLU A 136 -30.92 9.45 45.09
N ALA A 137 -31.69 8.36 44.99
CA ALA A 137 -32.85 8.28 44.09
C ALA A 137 -34.11 8.93 44.69
N GLU A 138 -34.40 8.62 45.95
CA GLU A 138 -35.66 8.97 46.63
C GLU A 138 -35.80 10.50 46.85
N ALA A 139 -34.68 11.21 47.08
CA ALA A 139 -34.65 12.64 47.37
C ALA A 139 -35.01 13.58 46.19
N LYS A 140 -35.58 13.07 45.09
CA LYS A 140 -35.89 13.85 43.87
C LYS A 140 -37.26 13.62 43.23
N GLU A 141 -38.13 12.78 43.80
CA GLU A 141 -39.51 12.60 43.28
C GLU A 141 -40.58 13.42 44.02
N GLU A 142 -40.36 13.87 45.26
CA GLU A 142 -41.38 14.56 46.09
C GLU A 142 -41.68 16.05 45.73
N VAL A 143 -41.51 16.48 44.47
CA VAL A 143 -41.96 17.82 44.02
C VAL A 143 -42.57 17.79 42.62
N LYS A 144 -43.78 17.22 42.49
CA LYS A 144 -44.76 17.57 41.41
C LYS A 144 -46.16 16.94 41.58
N GLU A 145 -46.86 17.24 42.66
CA GLU A 145 -48.33 17.19 42.67
C GLU A 145 -48.91 18.59 42.43
N ASP A 146 -49.65 18.78 41.33
CA ASP A 146 -51.08 19.18 41.34
C ASP A 146 -51.66 19.10 39.90
N ALA A 147 -52.96 19.36 39.74
CA ALA A 147 -53.70 19.55 38.48
C ALA A 147 -54.11 18.30 37.65
N GLY A 148 -54.76 17.35 38.31
CA GLY A 148 -56.17 17.02 37.98
C GLY A 148 -56.55 16.22 36.71
N GLY A 149 -56.96 14.96 36.94
CA GLY A 149 -58.35 14.53 36.62
C GLY A 149 -58.63 13.65 35.39
N GLY A 150 -59.02 12.38 35.64
CA GLY A 150 -60.17 11.78 34.94
C GLY A 150 -60.04 10.39 34.26
N ALA A 151 -60.72 9.40 34.84
CA ALA A 151 -61.42 8.27 34.17
C ALA A 151 -60.65 7.11 33.46
N LYS A 152 -60.47 6.01 34.23
CA LYS A 152 -60.88 4.60 33.92
C LYS A 152 -60.46 3.86 32.62
N SER A 153 -59.63 2.80 32.81
CA SER A 153 -59.82 1.37 32.38
C SER A 153 -60.29 1.03 30.95
N THR A 154 -59.74 0.05 30.20
CA THR A 154 -59.33 -1.33 30.59
C THR A 154 -58.23 -1.96 29.70
N GLU A 155 -57.57 -3.00 30.23
CA GLU A 155 -56.79 -4.10 29.64
C GLU A 155 -56.60 -4.23 28.09
N GLY A 156 -55.34 -4.15 27.65
CA GLY A 156 -54.58 -5.36 27.27
C GLY A 156 -54.52 -5.83 25.80
N THR A 157 -53.39 -5.57 25.11
CA THR A 157 -52.59 -6.63 24.43
C THR A 157 -51.19 -6.14 23.99
N HIS A 158 -50.26 -7.10 23.88
CA HIS A 158 -48.82 -7.06 23.54
C HIS A 158 -48.14 -5.77 23.02
N THR A 159 -47.03 -5.44 23.67
CA THR A 159 -46.09 -4.36 23.32
C THR A 159 -44.90 -4.83 22.47
N GLU A 160 -44.72 -4.25 21.28
CA GLU A 160 -43.39 -4.16 20.61
C GLU A 160 -42.96 -2.70 20.35
N GLN A 161 -43.89 -1.74 20.32
CA GLN A 161 -43.65 -0.30 20.04
C GLN A 161 -42.96 0.50 21.18
N SER A 162 -42.50 -0.18 22.24
CA SER A 162 -41.94 0.45 23.46
C SER A 162 -40.48 0.90 23.33
N ASN A 163 -39.74 0.35 22.36
CA ASN A 163 -38.32 0.66 22.17
C ASN A 163 -38.11 1.86 21.25
N ASP A 164 -38.77 1.90 20.09
CA ASP A 164 -38.64 3.02 19.14
C ASP A 164 -39.11 4.34 19.75
N SER A 165 -40.18 4.32 20.55
CA SER A 165 -40.68 5.50 21.28
C SER A 165 -39.70 5.98 22.36
N LYS A 166 -38.94 5.08 23.01
CA LYS A 166 -37.84 5.43 23.93
C LYS A 166 -36.61 5.97 23.20
N ILE A 167 -36.25 5.40 22.06
CA ILE A 167 -35.15 5.88 21.22
C ILE A 167 -35.47 7.26 20.64
N GLN A 168 -36.69 7.48 20.14
CA GLN A 168 -37.15 8.78 19.64
C GLN A 168 -37.20 9.84 20.74
N THR A 169 -37.69 9.50 21.94
CA THR A 169 -37.67 10.44 23.08
C THR A 169 -36.24 10.75 23.54
N GLN A 170 -35.31 9.78 23.53
CA GLN A 170 -33.89 10.04 23.80
C GLN A 170 -33.22 10.89 22.71
N LEU A 171 -33.50 10.67 21.41
CA LEU A 171 -33.04 11.57 20.34
C LEU A 171 -33.57 13.00 20.54
N SER A 172 -34.85 13.16 20.90
CA SER A 172 -35.46 14.48 21.13
C SER A 172 -34.91 15.23 22.35
N GLN A 173 -34.19 14.54 23.24
CA GLN A 173 -33.51 15.15 24.41
C GLN A 173 -32.06 15.55 24.12
N LEU A 174 -31.48 15.10 23.01
CA LEU A 174 -30.24 15.67 22.49
C LEU A 174 -30.59 17.03 21.85
N LYS A 175 -30.40 18.10 22.62
CA LYS A 175 -30.31 19.43 22.02
C LYS A 175 -29.24 19.41 20.93
N PRO A 176 -29.50 19.95 19.73
CA PRO A 176 -28.44 20.27 18.79
C PRO A 176 -27.38 21.13 19.49
N ILE A 177 -26.11 20.96 19.10
CA ILE A 177 -25.09 21.93 19.46
C ILE A 177 -25.40 23.18 18.64
N GLU A 178 -26.13 24.13 19.24
CA GLU A 178 -26.56 25.37 18.58
C GLU A 178 -25.32 26.11 18.03
N SER A 179 -25.10 26.00 16.72
CA SER A 179 -23.89 26.49 16.06
C SER A 179 -23.91 28.01 15.98
N THR A 180 -23.24 28.65 16.95
CA THR A 180 -23.07 30.11 17.00
C THR A 180 -22.25 30.65 15.82
N ASP A 181 -21.49 29.78 15.14
CA ASP A 181 -20.73 30.10 13.94
C ASP A 181 -21.57 29.89 12.68
N SER A 182 -21.63 30.92 11.83
CA SER A 182 -22.32 30.88 10.53
C SER A 182 -21.79 29.82 9.57
N LEU A 183 -20.56 29.32 9.78
CA LEU A 183 -20.00 28.20 9.02
C LEU A 183 -20.61 26.86 9.44
N GLY A 184 -20.89 26.64 10.73
CA GLY A 184 -21.52 25.41 11.22
C GLY A 184 -22.91 25.23 10.63
N ALA A 185 -23.75 26.24 10.77
CA ALA A 185 -25.10 26.26 10.20
C ALA A 185 -25.14 26.15 8.66
N MET A 186 -24.06 26.49 7.95
CA MET A 186 -23.95 26.25 6.50
C MET A 186 -23.57 24.80 6.18
N LEU A 187 -22.65 24.21 6.95
CA LEU A 187 -22.24 22.81 6.78
C LEU A 187 -23.36 21.84 7.18
N GLU A 188 -24.08 22.10 8.28
CA GLU A 188 -25.25 21.33 8.73
C GLU A 188 -26.42 21.35 7.72
N LYS A 189 -26.49 22.37 6.86
CA LYS A 189 -27.49 22.49 5.80
C LYS A 189 -27.10 21.69 4.55
N ASP A 190 -25.81 21.65 4.23
CA ASP A 190 -25.32 21.09 2.96
C ASP A 190 -24.76 19.65 3.12
N PHE A 191 -24.53 19.16 4.35
CA PHE A 191 -23.95 17.84 4.63
C PHE A 191 -24.50 17.19 5.93
N ASP A 192 -24.71 15.87 5.90
CA ASP A 192 -24.92 15.05 7.10
C ASP A 192 -23.60 14.90 7.89
N ILE A 193 -23.47 15.58 9.03
CA ILE A 193 -22.22 15.61 9.80
C ILE A 193 -22.08 14.40 10.73
N ILE A 194 -21.29 13.40 10.33
CA ILE A 194 -20.86 12.31 11.22
C ILE A 194 -19.73 12.81 12.13
N THR A 195 -20.03 13.10 13.39
CA THR A 195 -19.05 13.62 14.36
C THR A 195 -18.36 12.53 15.18
N SER A 196 -17.09 12.75 15.52
CA SER A 196 -16.35 12.00 16.55
C SER A 196 -15.62 12.99 17.47
N THR A 197 -15.94 12.96 18.76
CA THR A 197 -15.42 13.92 19.75
C THR A 197 -14.55 13.23 20.78
N PHE A 198 -13.37 13.78 21.03
CA PHE A 198 -12.44 13.32 22.07
C PHE A 198 -11.79 14.52 22.76
N TYR A 199 -11.28 14.31 23.97
CA TYR A 199 -10.63 15.36 24.77
C TYR A 199 -9.14 15.02 24.95
N THR A 200 -8.28 16.03 24.81
CA THR A 200 -6.82 15.96 25.05
C THR A 200 -6.37 17.16 25.88
N SER A 201 -5.40 16.97 26.77
CA SER A 201 -4.77 18.09 27.46
C SER A 201 -3.92 18.91 26.48
N THR A 202 -3.83 20.22 26.71
CA THR A 202 -2.99 21.13 25.93
C THR A 202 -1.61 21.23 26.55
N GLY A 203 -0.56 21.16 25.72
CA GLY A 203 0.80 21.39 26.18
C GLY A 203 0.99 22.84 26.63
N LYS A 204 1.93 23.10 27.54
CA LYS A 204 2.30 24.45 27.97
C LYS A 204 3.74 24.74 27.57
N ALA A 205 3.99 25.92 27.00
CA ALA A 205 5.31 26.40 26.61
C ALA A 205 5.50 27.86 27.05
N LEU A 206 6.74 28.23 27.38
CA LEU A 206 7.10 29.62 27.68
C LEU A 206 7.38 30.34 26.36
N SER A 207 6.93 31.59 26.25
CA SER A 207 7.29 32.48 25.15
C SER A 207 7.87 33.80 25.66
N ILE A 208 8.76 34.38 24.87
CA ILE A 208 9.42 35.67 25.14
C ILE A 208 9.66 36.40 23.82
N PHE A 209 9.46 37.72 23.82
CA PHE A 209 9.75 38.57 22.66
C PHE A 209 11.14 39.19 22.82
N ALA A 210 12.06 38.87 21.90
CA ALA A 210 13.39 39.46 21.90
C ALA A 210 13.43 40.87 21.29
N SER A 211 14.52 41.59 21.52
CA SER A 211 14.84 42.83 20.82
C SER A 211 14.85 42.60 19.30
N GLY A 212 13.91 43.25 18.60
CA GLY A 212 13.59 42.98 17.19
C GLY A 212 12.19 42.38 16.95
N ASN A 213 11.39 42.20 18.02
CA ASN A 213 10.01 41.68 17.95
C ASN A 213 9.89 40.26 17.36
N VAL A 214 10.94 39.45 17.55
CA VAL A 214 10.94 38.02 17.20
C VAL A 214 10.42 37.23 18.40
N PRO A 215 9.32 36.45 18.26
CA PRO A 215 8.86 35.56 19.31
C PRO A 215 9.76 34.32 19.39
N PHE A 216 10.29 34.06 20.57
CA PHE A 216 10.96 32.80 20.91
C PHE A 216 10.04 31.96 21.80
N PHE A 217 10.08 30.64 21.59
CA PHE A 217 9.31 29.66 22.35
C PHE A 217 10.28 28.63 22.96
N SER A 218 10.00 28.18 24.18
CA SER A 218 10.68 27.04 24.80
C SER A 218 10.24 25.72 24.16
N SER A 219 10.90 24.63 24.56
CA SER A 219 10.26 23.31 24.49
C SER A 219 8.96 23.28 25.29
N LEU A 220 8.11 22.27 25.06
CA LEU A 220 7.00 21.95 25.96
C LEU A 220 7.53 21.74 27.39
N ASN A 221 6.79 22.19 28.39
CA ASN A 221 7.10 21.96 29.79
C ASN A 221 6.74 20.52 30.20
N SER A 222 7.58 19.56 29.82
CA SER A 222 7.44 18.15 30.21
C SER A 222 7.84 17.85 31.65
N LEU A 223 8.24 18.87 32.42
CA LEU A 223 8.58 18.74 33.84
C LEU A 223 7.37 18.91 34.77
N LYS A 224 6.19 19.25 34.22
CA LYS A 224 4.94 19.33 35.00
C LYS A 224 3.94 18.27 34.51
N SER A 225 3.46 17.44 35.43
CA SER A 225 2.38 16.47 35.18
C SER A 225 1.00 17.13 35.09
N ASP A 226 0.06 16.49 34.40
CA ASP A 226 -1.38 16.81 34.46
C ASP A 226 -2.02 16.44 35.83
N LEU A 227 -1.28 15.73 36.71
CA LEU A 227 -1.65 15.48 38.11
C LEU A 227 -1.16 16.55 39.09
N ASP A 228 -0.29 17.46 38.67
CA ASP A 228 0.28 18.48 39.55
C ASP A 228 -0.53 19.77 39.39
N ASP A 229 -1.14 20.28 40.46
CA ASP A 229 -1.96 21.50 40.37
C ASP A 229 -1.11 22.78 40.53
N ARG A 230 0.15 22.69 41.02
CA ARG A 230 0.98 23.84 41.43
C ARG A 230 1.33 24.77 40.27
N GLU A 231 1.23 26.09 40.46
CA GLU A 231 1.57 27.04 39.40
C GLU A 231 3.09 27.11 39.18
N PRO A 232 3.58 27.20 37.91
CA PRO A 232 5.00 27.28 37.64
C PRO A 232 5.58 28.61 38.11
N ILE A 233 6.68 28.56 38.87
CA ILE A 233 7.38 29.75 39.35
C ILE A 233 8.05 30.46 38.15
N ILE A 234 7.47 31.59 37.73
CA ILE A 234 7.98 32.45 36.65
C ILE A 234 8.34 33.81 37.26
N ASP A 235 9.56 34.27 37.05
CA ASP A 235 9.97 35.62 37.46
C ASP A 235 9.32 36.68 36.53
N PRO A 236 8.42 37.55 37.04
CA PRO A 236 7.76 38.57 36.23
C PRO A 236 8.73 39.61 35.66
N ALA A 237 9.93 39.78 36.23
CA ALA A 237 10.94 40.70 35.71
C ALA A 237 11.53 40.25 34.35
N LEU A 238 11.40 38.97 33.99
CA LEU A 238 11.92 38.43 32.73
C LEU A 238 10.99 38.61 31.52
N GLY A 239 9.75 39.09 31.73
CA GLY A 239 8.79 39.31 30.64
C GLY A 239 8.33 38.03 29.91
N ILE A 240 8.47 36.88 30.56
CA ILE A 240 8.10 35.56 30.02
C ILE A 240 6.59 35.35 30.17
N THR A 241 5.93 34.91 29.10
CA THR A 241 4.49 34.57 29.09
C THR A 241 4.27 33.07 28.88
N LEU A 242 3.26 32.51 29.55
CA LEU A 242 2.84 31.13 29.34
C LEU A 242 1.90 31.03 28.13
N THR A 243 2.16 30.10 27.22
CA THR A 243 1.37 29.84 26.01
C THR A 243 0.89 28.40 25.97
N ASN A 244 -0.35 28.19 25.54
CA ASN A 244 -0.95 26.86 25.38
C ASN A 244 -0.72 26.36 23.96
N VAL A 245 -0.11 25.18 23.83
CA VAL A 245 0.13 24.48 22.57
C VAL A 245 -0.99 23.46 22.36
N ILE A 246 -1.81 23.71 21.35
CA ILE A 246 -2.91 22.83 20.94
C ILE A 246 -2.32 21.63 20.18
N PRO A 247 -2.68 20.38 20.50
CA PRO A 247 -2.21 19.21 19.76
C PRO A 247 -2.75 19.20 18.33
N ASN A 248 -1.88 18.88 17.37
CA ASN A 248 -2.24 18.88 15.94
C ASN A 248 -2.99 17.58 15.56
N VAL A 249 -4.30 17.68 15.32
CA VAL A 249 -5.15 16.58 14.82
C VAL A 249 -5.10 16.52 13.28
N SER A 250 -3.91 16.39 12.71
CA SER A 250 -3.74 16.29 11.25
C SER A 250 -3.96 14.86 10.75
N PHE A 251 -4.86 14.73 9.77
CA PHE A 251 -4.98 13.52 8.96
C PHE A 251 -3.64 13.21 8.26
N PRO A 252 -3.25 11.92 8.14
CA PRO A 252 -1.98 11.55 7.51
C PRO A 252 -1.99 11.94 6.02
N THR A 253 -0.89 12.51 5.54
CA THR A 253 -0.70 12.85 4.13
C THR A 253 -0.02 11.71 3.38
N ASP A 254 -0.59 11.26 2.25
CA ASP A 254 -0.08 10.15 1.42
C ASP A 254 1.25 10.49 0.69
N GLU A 255 2.31 10.64 1.47
CA GLU A 255 3.69 10.84 1.03
C GLU A 255 4.28 9.52 0.48
N LYS A 256 4.14 9.29 -0.82
CA LYS A 256 4.75 8.12 -1.48
C LYS A 256 6.27 8.10 -1.27
N LEU A 257 6.82 6.93 -0.94
CA LEU A 257 8.25 6.69 -0.64
C LEU A 257 9.23 7.34 -1.65
N SER A 258 8.82 7.43 -2.93
CA SER A 258 9.57 8.11 -3.99
C SER A 258 9.90 9.59 -3.73
N LYS A 259 9.22 10.26 -2.78
CA LYS A 259 9.54 11.63 -2.34
C LYS A 259 10.81 11.68 -1.48
N PHE A 260 11.06 10.64 -0.67
CA PHE A 260 12.19 10.58 0.25
C PHE A 260 13.47 10.02 -0.41
N THR A 261 13.34 9.34 -1.55
CA THR A 261 14.47 8.84 -2.35
C THR A 261 14.90 9.88 -3.39
N ASN A 262 16.14 10.37 -3.33
CA ASN A 262 16.70 11.24 -4.37
C ASN A 262 16.86 10.49 -5.71
N PRO A 263 16.14 10.85 -6.79
CA PRO A 263 16.30 10.23 -8.12
C PRO A 263 17.47 10.82 -8.91
N ASP A 264 18.05 11.94 -8.46
CA ASP A 264 19.11 12.68 -9.17
C ASP A 264 20.47 11.97 -9.21
N ALA A 265 20.60 10.82 -8.55
CA ALA A 265 21.65 9.85 -8.85
C ALA A 265 21.42 9.29 -10.27
N LYS A 266 21.96 9.98 -11.29
CA LYS A 266 21.89 9.64 -12.72
C LYS A 266 22.69 8.37 -13.07
N ILE A 267 22.31 7.25 -12.47
CA ILE A 267 22.78 5.92 -12.83
C ILE A 267 22.26 5.63 -14.25
N PRO A 268 23.12 5.46 -15.26
CA PRO A 268 22.65 5.16 -16.61
C PRO A 268 22.02 3.75 -16.63
N ASN A 269 20.86 3.62 -17.27
CA ASN A 269 20.12 2.35 -17.39
C ASN A 269 20.78 1.40 -18.42
N ILE A 270 22.03 1.03 -18.18
CA ILE A 270 22.81 0.07 -18.98
C ILE A 270 22.24 -1.33 -18.73
N ARG A 271 21.38 -1.80 -19.63
CA ARG A 271 20.73 -3.12 -19.51
C ARG A 271 21.54 -4.28 -20.09
N GLN A 272 22.51 -3.99 -20.95
CA GLN A 272 23.37 -4.98 -21.59
C GLN A 272 24.82 -4.59 -21.33
N ILE A 273 25.57 -5.45 -20.63
CA ILE A 273 26.95 -5.19 -20.21
C ILE A 273 27.95 -5.52 -21.32
N LEU A 274 27.55 -6.37 -22.28
CA LEU A 274 28.45 -7.05 -23.22
C LEU A 274 28.13 -6.77 -24.71
N GLU A 275 27.41 -5.70 -25.05
CA GLU A 275 27.05 -5.37 -26.45
C GLU A 275 28.26 -5.31 -27.40
N ASN A 276 29.39 -4.79 -26.90
CA ASN A 276 30.65 -4.67 -27.65
C ASN A 276 31.74 -5.62 -27.13
N TYR A 277 31.39 -6.69 -26.41
CA TYR A 277 32.37 -7.64 -25.89
C TYR A 277 32.86 -8.59 -27.00
N MET A 278 34.15 -8.56 -27.29
CA MET A 278 34.82 -9.50 -28.18
C MET A 278 35.75 -10.41 -27.39
N HIS A 279 35.42 -11.70 -27.29
CA HIS A 279 36.31 -12.68 -26.68
C HIS A 279 37.57 -12.85 -27.57
N PRO A 280 38.79 -13.00 -27.01
CA PRO A 280 40.02 -13.14 -27.80
C PRO A 280 39.97 -14.27 -28.86
N ASN A 281 39.26 -15.37 -28.57
CA ASN A 281 39.04 -16.47 -29.52
C ASN A 281 38.26 -16.09 -30.79
N TRP A 282 37.66 -14.90 -30.85
CA TRP A 282 36.97 -14.36 -32.04
C TRP A 282 37.82 -13.38 -32.85
N LEU A 283 39.03 -13.06 -32.37
CA LEU A 283 39.98 -12.23 -33.12
C LEU A 283 40.46 -12.98 -34.38
N ARG A 284 40.58 -12.26 -35.49
CA ARG A 284 41.03 -12.83 -36.76
C ARG A 284 42.53 -13.11 -36.69
N LEU A 285 42.91 -14.39 -36.68
CA LEU A 285 44.30 -14.81 -36.86
C LEU A 285 44.80 -14.39 -38.25
N ILE A 286 46.04 -13.90 -38.33
CA ILE A 286 46.68 -13.55 -39.59
C ILE A 286 46.96 -14.85 -40.37
N SER A 287 46.61 -14.88 -41.65
CA SER A 287 46.73 -16.05 -42.53
C SER A 287 47.30 -15.62 -43.88
N SER A 288 47.82 -16.57 -44.67
CA SER A 288 48.47 -16.29 -45.97
C SER A 288 47.61 -15.37 -46.87
N GLN A 289 48.23 -14.40 -47.53
CA GLN A 289 47.52 -13.54 -48.49
C GLN A 289 47.62 -14.16 -49.88
N TRP A 290 46.49 -14.32 -50.58
CA TRP A 290 46.50 -14.79 -51.97
C TRP A 290 46.72 -13.62 -52.92
N LEU A 291 47.79 -13.70 -53.71
CA LEU A 291 48.19 -12.68 -54.66
C LEU A 291 47.64 -13.03 -56.05
N LYS A 292 47.11 -12.03 -56.75
CA LYS A 292 46.61 -12.17 -58.12
C LYS A 292 47.43 -11.30 -59.05
N HIS A 293 48.15 -11.92 -59.98
CA HIS A 293 48.98 -11.24 -60.97
C HIS A 293 48.33 -11.25 -62.35
N GLY A 294 47.92 -10.08 -62.82
CA GLY A 294 47.20 -9.90 -64.08
C GLY A 294 45.72 -10.31 -64.01
N ASP A 295 45.01 -10.06 -65.12
CA ASP A 295 43.60 -10.39 -65.28
C ASP A 295 43.30 -11.05 -66.63
N GLY A 296 42.32 -11.95 -66.64
CA GLY A 296 41.95 -12.76 -67.81
C GLY A 296 43.15 -13.46 -68.47
N LEU A 297 43.20 -13.41 -69.80
CA LEU A 297 44.21 -14.10 -70.63
C LEU A 297 45.66 -13.67 -70.34
N SER A 298 45.87 -12.48 -69.76
CA SER A 298 47.21 -12.00 -69.39
C SER A 298 47.84 -12.76 -68.22
N SER A 299 47.03 -13.45 -67.40
CA SER A 299 47.50 -14.21 -66.23
C SER A 299 48.46 -15.36 -66.59
N LEU A 300 48.37 -15.91 -67.81
CA LEU A 300 49.30 -16.96 -68.27
C LEU A 300 50.77 -16.50 -68.23
N ASN A 301 50.99 -15.22 -68.56
CA ASN A 301 52.32 -14.58 -68.54
C ASN A 301 52.87 -14.35 -67.13
N PHE A 302 52.05 -14.54 -66.08
CA PHE A 302 52.44 -14.40 -64.67
C PHE A 302 52.32 -15.72 -63.89
N SER A 303 52.17 -16.86 -64.58
CA SER A 303 52.14 -18.19 -63.97
C SER A 303 53.42 -18.59 -63.21
N PHE A 304 54.52 -17.86 -63.40
CA PHE A 304 55.77 -18.00 -62.65
C PHE A 304 55.86 -17.11 -61.39
N ALA A 305 54.91 -16.18 -61.19
CA ALA A 305 54.95 -15.22 -60.07
C ALA A 305 54.48 -15.89 -58.76
N PRO A 306 54.99 -15.45 -57.58
CA PRO A 306 54.52 -15.95 -56.29
C PRO A 306 53.02 -15.73 -56.11
N THR A 307 52.25 -16.81 -55.93
CA THR A 307 50.77 -16.74 -55.85
C THR A 307 50.25 -16.43 -54.44
N TYR A 308 51.13 -16.38 -53.43
CA TYR A 308 50.77 -16.06 -52.06
C TYR A 308 51.93 -15.45 -51.26
N ASP A 309 51.58 -14.78 -50.15
CA ASP A 309 52.50 -14.24 -49.14
C ASP A 309 52.16 -14.84 -47.76
N GLU A 310 53.20 -15.32 -47.05
CA GLU A 310 53.13 -15.94 -45.71
C GLU A 310 53.95 -15.18 -44.65
N THR A 311 54.55 -14.02 -44.98
CA THR A 311 55.52 -13.30 -44.13
C THR A 311 55.02 -12.95 -42.72
N GLN A 312 53.71 -12.91 -42.48
CA GLN A 312 53.10 -12.70 -41.15
C GLN A 312 52.01 -13.72 -40.81
N SER A 313 51.89 -14.83 -41.54
CA SER A 313 50.79 -15.79 -41.36
C SER A 313 51.04 -16.77 -40.21
N ILE A 314 50.03 -16.93 -39.35
CA ILE A 314 49.99 -17.92 -38.25
C ILE A 314 49.57 -19.32 -38.76
N ILE A 315 48.86 -19.35 -39.89
CA ILE A 315 48.34 -20.57 -40.54
C ILE A 315 48.84 -20.58 -41.98
N SER A 316 49.43 -21.72 -42.41
CA SER A 316 49.98 -21.88 -43.74
C SER A 316 48.92 -21.95 -44.85
N ASN A 317 49.38 -21.73 -46.07
CA ASN A 317 48.54 -21.60 -47.25
C ASN A 317 47.70 -22.85 -47.56
N ASP A 318 48.27 -24.05 -47.37
CA ASP A 318 47.57 -25.31 -47.59
C ASP A 318 46.39 -25.48 -46.63
N TRP A 319 46.59 -25.17 -45.34
CA TRP A 319 45.52 -25.21 -44.35
C TRP A 319 44.45 -24.15 -44.61
N LYS A 320 44.84 -22.95 -45.06
CA LYS A 320 43.89 -21.91 -45.50
C LYS A 320 43.08 -22.37 -46.71
N GLY A 321 43.75 -22.91 -47.73
CA GLY A 321 43.13 -23.42 -48.95
C GLY A 321 42.18 -24.58 -48.71
N LEU A 322 42.57 -25.54 -47.87
CA LEU A 322 41.74 -26.67 -47.46
C LEU A 322 40.51 -26.21 -46.67
N THR A 323 40.69 -25.31 -45.70
CA THR A 323 39.58 -24.73 -44.90
C THR A 323 38.61 -23.96 -45.80
N TRP A 324 39.12 -23.14 -46.73
CA TRP A 324 38.32 -22.41 -47.71
C TRP A 324 37.60 -23.36 -48.66
N CYS A 325 38.25 -24.43 -49.12
CA CYS A 325 37.65 -25.43 -49.99
C CYS A 325 36.47 -26.13 -49.28
N GLN A 326 36.65 -26.53 -48.03
CA GLN A 326 35.60 -27.15 -47.20
C GLN A 326 34.42 -26.19 -46.93
N GLN A 327 34.69 -24.96 -46.51
CA GLN A 327 33.64 -24.02 -46.05
C GLN A 327 32.95 -23.26 -47.19
N ILE A 328 33.67 -22.96 -48.28
CA ILE A 328 33.23 -22.07 -49.37
C ILE A 328 33.30 -22.78 -50.73
N GLY A 329 34.37 -23.53 -51.00
CA GLY A 329 34.59 -24.21 -52.29
C GLY A 329 33.51 -25.23 -52.63
N PHE A 330 33.31 -26.24 -51.77
CA PHE A 330 32.28 -27.25 -51.98
C PHE A 330 30.86 -26.68 -51.97
N LYS A 331 30.59 -25.65 -51.15
CA LYS A 331 29.30 -24.96 -51.18
C LYS A 331 29.05 -24.32 -52.56
N LYS A 332 30.01 -23.56 -53.07
CA LYS A 332 29.92 -22.98 -54.44
C LYS A 332 29.81 -24.05 -55.53
N LEU A 333 30.42 -25.23 -55.35
CA LEU A 333 30.30 -26.35 -56.29
C LEU A 333 28.89 -26.93 -56.28
N VAL A 334 28.27 -27.12 -55.09
CA VAL A 334 26.86 -27.51 -54.96
C VAL A 334 25.93 -26.44 -55.53
N ASP A 335 26.15 -25.16 -55.21
CA ASP A 335 25.37 -24.03 -55.76
C ASP A 335 25.45 -23.98 -57.30
N ALA A 336 26.65 -24.22 -57.86
CA ALA A 336 26.87 -24.27 -59.31
C ALA A 336 26.25 -25.52 -59.96
N LYS A 337 26.29 -26.67 -59.28
CA LYS A 337 25.62 -27.89 -59.76
C LYS A 337 24.10 -27.72 -59.78
N SER A 338 23.51 -27.15 -58.73
CA SER A 338 22.06 -26.84 -58.70
C SER A 338 21.69 -26.02 -59.93
N ARG A 339 22.39 -24.91 -60.18
CA ARG A 339 22.14 -24.05 -61.35
C ARG A 339 22.28 -24.78 -62.70
N TYR A 340 23.17 -25.76 -62.78
CA TYR A 340 23.35 -26.56 -63.99
C TYR A 340 22.22 -27.59 -64.16
N ASP A 341 21.84 -28.27 -63.08
CA ASP A 341 20.69 -29.18 -63.04
C ASP A 341 19.37 -28.42 -63.34
N ASP A 342 19.22 -27.19 -62.84
CA ASP A 342 18.12 -26.25 -63.12
C ASP A 342 18.08 -25.85 -64.61
N LEU A 343 19.24 -25.55 -65.22
CA LEU A 343 19.35 -25.23 -66.65
C LEU A 343 19.05 -26.44 -67.54
N LEU A 344 19.47 -27.65 -67.16
CA LEU A 344 19.09 -28.88 -67.84
C LEU A 344 17.59 -29.16 -67.75
N ALA A 345 16.97 -28.91 -66.58
CA ALA A 345 15.53 -29.03 -66.41
C ALA A 345 14.75 -28.02 -67.29
N LEU A 346 15.28 -26.80 -67.45
CA LEU A 346 14.75 -25.81 -68.39
C LEU A 346 14.90 -26.25 -69.85
N GLN A 347 16.05 -26.79 -70.25
CA GLN A 347 16.27 -27.31 -71.62
C GLN A 347 15.30 -28.46 -71.95
N GLN A 348 15.14 -29.43 -71.04
CA GLN A 348 14.16 -30.51 -71.20
C GLN A 348 12.70 -30.01 -71.17
N ALA A 349 12.42 -28.84 -70.59
CA ALA A 349 11.12 -28.21 -70.64
C ALA A 349 10.85 -27.48 -71.97
N SER A 350 11.89 -26.96 -72.65
CA SER A 350 11.80 -26.49 -74.05
C SER A 350 11.64 -27.64 -75.03
N GLU A 351 12.40 -28.73 -74.91
CA GLU A 351 12.26 -29.92 -75.77
C GLU A 351 10.84 -30.53 -75.66
N LYS A 352 10.25 -30.50 -74.46
CA LYS A 352 8.83 -30.89 -74.20
C LYS A 352 7.79 -29.88 -74.69
N LYS A 353 8.19 -28.70 -75.17
CA LYS A 353 7.34 -27.76 -75.92
C LYS A 353 7.53 -27.91 -77.43
N GLU A 354 8.75 -28.16 -77.90
CA GLU A 354 9.03 -28.40 -79.33
C GLU A 354 8.35 -29.69 -79.81
N THR A 355 8.40 -30.77 -79.01
CA THR A 355 7.59 -31.99 -79.21
C THR A 355 6.08 -31.82 -79.01
N LYS A 356 5.60 -30.58 -78.84
CA LYS A 356 4.18 -30.17 -78.89
C LYS A 356 3.90 -29.09 -79.94
N LEU A 357 4.87 -28.75 -80.79
CA LEU A 357 4.79 -27.71 -81.82
C LEU A 357 5.00 -28.24 -83.24
N GLU A 358 5.36 -29.51 -83.43
CA GLU A 358 5.49 -30.13 -84.76
C GLU A 358 4.15 -30.49 -85.45
N GLU A 359 3.01 -30.34 -84.78
CA GLU A 359 1.70 -30.72 -85.34
C GLU A 359 0.94 -29.57 -86.03
N ASP A 360 1.37 -28.29 -85.90
CA ASP A 360 0.64 -27.14 -86.45
C ASP A 360 1.48 -26.11 -87.23
N THR A 361 1.32 -26.14 -88.56
CA THR A 361 1.67 -25.11 -89.57
C THR A 361 3.14 -24.75 -89.90
N LYS A 362 3.32 -24.27 -91.15
CA LYS A 362 4.58 -24.06 -91.87
C LYS A 362 4.35 -22.99 -92.95
N VAL A 363 5.41 -22.29 -93.40
CA VAL A 363 5.46 -21.30 -94.51
C VAL A 363 4.88 -19.91 -94.15
N GLU A 364 5.49 -18.74 -94.39
CA GLU A 364 6.85 -18.24 -94.76
C GLU A 364 6.91 -16.75 -94.27
N LYS A 365 7.99 -16.09 -93.80
CA LYS A 365 9.43 -15.98 -94.10
C LYS A 365 9.82 -14.76 -94.97
N SER A 366 10.35 -13.70 -94.35
CA SER A 366 11.47 -12.83 -94.81
C SER A 366 11.55 -11.52 -94.00
N VAL A 367 12.70 -10.90 -93.68
CA VAL A 367 14.14 -11.24 -93.74
C VAL A 367 14.91 -10.32 -92.76
N GLU A 368 16.11 -10.74 -92.31
CA GLU A 368 17.05 -10.04 -91.40
C GLU A 368 18.01 -9.10 -92.20
N PRO A 369 19.17 -8.59 -91.69
CA PRO A 369 19.71 -8.41 -90.32
C PRO A 369 19.88 -6.88 -90.01
N GLU A 370 20.83 -6.26 -89.26
CA GLU A 370 22.14 -6.57 -88.64
C GLU A 370 22.36 -5.77 -87.32
N ASP A 371 23.22 -6.32 -86.43
CA ASP A 371 24.26 -5.71 -85.56
C ASP A 371 24.30 -4.18 -85.21
N SER A 372 24.84 -3.74 -84.05
CA SER A 372 25.39 -4.46 -82.87
C SER A 372 25.68 -3.51 -81.67
N ASN A 373 26.05 -4.13 -80.53
CA ASN A 373 27.11 -3.72 -79.58
C ASN A 373 26.96 -2.53 -78.60
N MET A 374 27.28 -2.85 -77.33
CA MET A 374 28.20 -2.13 -76.41
C MET A 374 27.85 -0.72 -75.87
N GLU A 375 28.33 -0.29 -74.70
CA GLU A 375 28.76 -0.99 -73.46
C GLU A 375 28.90 0.06 -72.34
N LYS A 376 28.83 -0.36 -71.07
CA LYS A 376 29.39 0.35 -69.88
C LYS A 376 28.87 1.78 -69.59
N VAL A 377 29.20 2.41 -68.44
CA VAL A 377 29.14 1.99 -67.03
C VAL A 377 29.31 3.25 -66.15
N THR A 378 28.82 3.25 -64.89
CA THR A 378 29.09 4.29 -63.84
C THR A 378 28.55 5.73 -64.14
N LYS A 379 28.26 6.62 -63.16
CA LYS A 379 28.22 6.53 -61.68
C LYS A 379 27.35 7.67 -61.06
N ASP A 380 26.97 7.43 -59.80
CA ASP A 380 26.79 8.36 -58.66
C ASP A 380 25.95 9.66 -58.73
N GLU A 381 25.21 9.83 -57.62
CA GLU A 381 25.00 11.06 -56.81
C GLU A 381 24.02 12.20 -57.23
N GLU A 382 23.12 12.49 -56.27
CA GLU A 382 22.55 13.79 -55.85
C GLU A 382 21.64 14.63 -56.78
N VAL A 383 20.67 15.42 -56.26
CA VAL A 383 19.81 15.29 -55.04
C VAL A 383 18.61 16.27 -55.12
N THR A 384 17.44 15.92 -54.58
CA THR A 384 16.26 16.81 -54.31
C THR A 384 15.60 17.51 -55.54
N THR A 385 14.41 18.15 -55.50
CA THR A 385 13.41 18.45 -54.42
C THR A 385 11.99 18.62 -55.03
N ALA A 386 10.97 18.67 -54.16
CA ALA A 386 9.65 19.34 -54.33
C ALA A 386 8.66 18.70 -55.33
N ASN A 387 7.33 18.76 -55.16
CA ASN A 387 6.37 19.20 -54.10
C ASN A 387 5.00 18.53 -54.46
N ASP A 388 3.83 18.58 -53.79
CA ASP A 388 3.18 19.19 -52.60
C ASP A 388 1.90 18.32 -52.33
N ASP A 389 1.12 18.30 -51.24
CA ASP A 389 1.13 18.82 -49.84
C ASP A 389 -0.08 18.13 -49.09
N VAL A 390 -0.57 18.68 -47.96
CA VAL A 390 -1.87 18.45 -47.26
C VAL A 390 -1.96 17.34 -46.19
N ASP A 391 -1.63 17.77 -44.96
CA ASP A 391 -2.37 17.63 -43.69
C ASP A 391 -3.37 16.48 -43.39
N ILE A 392 -3.21 15.92 -42.18
CA ILE A 392 -4.31 15.54 -41.26
C ILE A 392 -3.96 16.05 -39.85
N SER A 393 -4.91 16.70 -39.16
CA SER A 393 -4.75 17.28 -37.82
C SER A 393 -5.58 16.56 -36.74
N ASP A 394 -5.28 16.84 -35.46
CA ASP A 394 -6.08 16.40 -34.30
C ASP A 394 -7.48 17.06 -34.25
N ASP A 395 -8.46 16.39 -33.62
CA ASP A 395 -9.28 16.97 -32.53
C ASP A 395 -10.02 15.88 -31.72
N GLU A 396 -10.55 16.22 -30.54
CA GLU A 396 -11.44 15.39 -29.71
C GLU A 396 -12.93 15.71 -29.98
N SER A 397 -13.83 14.71 -29.91
CA SER A 397 -14.98 14.68 -28.96
C SER A 397 -16.20 13.81 -29.35
N LYS A 398 -16.78 13.18 -28.31
CA LYS A 398 -18.22 12.90 -28.02
C LYS A 398 -19.19 12.27 -29.06
N THR A 399 -19.94 11.27 -28.56
CA THR A 399 -21.37 10.92 -28.86
C THR A 399 -21.72 10.45 -30.28
N GLU A 400 -22.71 9.56 -30.54
CA GLU A 400 -23.48 8.60 -29.72
C GLU A 400 -24.11 7.51 -30.63
N LYS A 401 -24.23 6.27 -30.12
CA LYS A 401 -25.21 5.21 -30.48
C LYS A 401 -25.31 4.60 -31.91
N GLU A 402 -25.86 3.37 -31.91
CA GLU A 402 -26.59 2.64 -32.98
C GLU A 402 -25.84 2.25 -34.28
N GLU A 403 -26.14 1.12 -34.96
CA GLU A 403 -26.48 -0.24 -34.48
C GLU A 403 -26.29 -1.27 -35.64
N ASN A 404 -26.40 -2.58 -35.34
CA ASN A 404 -26.32 -3.76 -36.25
C ASN A 404 -24.90 -4.18 -36.73
N GLY A 405 -24.59 -5.48 -36.89
CA GLY A 405 -25.34 -6.64 -36.39
C GLY A 405 -25.12 -7.97 -37.14
N GLU A 406 -24.41 -8.91 -36.50
CA GLU A 406 -24.43 -10.39 -36.69
C GLU A 406 -24.17 -10.96 -35.27
N LYS A 407 -25.00 -11.74 -34.58
CA LYS A 407 -25.88 -12.91 -34.88
C LYS A 407 -25.15 -14.21 -35.25
N ASP A 408 -24.91 -15.03 -34.22
CA ASP A 408 -25.58 -16.33 -33.99
C ASP A 408 -25.54 -16.59 -32.46
N ASP A 409 -26.66 -16.73 -31.74
CA ASP A 409 -27.67 -17.81 -31.70
C ASP A 409 -27.28 -19.01 -30.79
N SER A 410 -27.56 -18.85 -29.49
CA SER A 410 -28.08 -19.95 -28.65
C SER A 410 -29.07 -19.38 -27.63
N SER A 411 -30.35 -19.67 -27.83
CA SER A 411 -31.47 -19.06 -27.10
C SER A 411 -32.13 -20.04 -26.13
N ASP A 412 -31.95 -19.80 -24.84
CA ASP A 412 -32.82 -20.29 -23.77
C ASP A 412 -33.43 -19.08 -23.04
N SER A 413 -34.49 -18.52 -23.64
CA SER A 413 -35.24 -17.41 -23.06
C SER A 413 -36.23 -17.93 -22.02
N ILE A 414 -35.82 -17.91 -20.75
CA ILE A 414 -36.76 -18.08 -19.63
C ILE A 414 -37.59 -16.81 -19.52
N ASP A 415 -38.87 -16.88 -19.90
CA ASP A 415 -39.83 -15.83 -19.58
C ASP A 415 -39.95 -15.70 -18.05
N HIS A 416 -39.70 -14.49 -17.54
CA HIS A 416 -39.96 -14.14 -16.14
C HIS A 416 -40.96 -13.00 -16.06
N ASP A 417 -42.03 -13.30 -15.34
CA ASP A 417 -43.14 -12.42 -14.99
C ASP A 417 -42.58 -11.19 -14.23
N PRO A 418 -43.04 -9.95 -14.49
CA PRO A 418 -42.61 -8.78 -13.69
C PRO A 418 -42.82 -8.95 -12.18
N ASP A 419 -43.75 -9.80 -11.73
CA ASP A 419 -43.93 -10.16 -10.32
C ASP A 419 -43.02 -11.32 -9.84
N SER A 420 -42.38 -12.07 -10.75
CA SER A 420 -41.35 -13.08 -10.43
C SER A 420 -39.92 -12.49 -10.39
N ARG A 421 -39.79 -11.22 -10.00
CA ARG A 421 -38.49 -10.64 -9.61
C ARG A 421 -37.95 -11.42 -8.43
N GLU A 422 -36.82 -12.10 -8.62
CA GLU A 422 -36.11 -12.80 -7.55
C GLU A 422 -35.96 -11.88 -6.33
N LYS A 423 -36.42 -12.34 -5.17
CA LYS A 423 -36.44 -11.53 -3.95
C LYS A 423 -35.00 -11.34 -3.46
N ILE A 424 -34.37 -10.23 -3.86
CA ILE A 424 -32.99 -9.87 -3.52
C ILE A 424 -32.85 -9.84 -2.00
N ASP A 425 -32.16 -10.85 -1.45
CA ASP A 425 -31.85 -10.91 -0.04
C ASP A 425 -30.63 -10.03 0.27
N LEU A 426 -30.90 -8.91 0.94
CA LEU A 426 -29.89 -7.95 1.36
C LEU A 426 -28.82 -8.57 2.28
N ALA A 427 -29.14 -9.62 3.05
CA ALA A 427 -28.15 -10.33 3.85
C ALA A 427 -27.13 -11.06 2.96
N ASN A 428 -27.58 -11.69 1.88
CA ASN A 428 -26.70 -12.34 0.91
C ASN A 428 -25.88 -11.33 0.10
N VAL A 429 -26.42 -10.15 -0.20
CA VAL A 429 -25.66 -9.05 -0.85
C VAL A 429 -24.57 -8.49 0.07
N LEU A 430 -24.90 -8.20 1.33
CA LEU A 430 -23.93 -7.68 2.31
C LEU A 430 -22.84 -8.70 2.68
N LEU A 431 -23.16 -10.00 2.63
CA LEU A 431 -22.21 -11.09 2.87
C LEU A 431 -21.55 -11.61 1.58
N TRP A 432 -21.74 -10.97 0.42
CA TRP A 432 -21.17 -11.42 -0.84
C TRP A 432 -19.66 -11.13 -0.93
N ASP A 433 -18.90 -12.11 -1.42
CA ASP A 433 -17.47 -12.01 -1.68
C ASP A 433 -17.14 -12.95 -2.85
N ALA A 434 -16.22 -12.54 -3.73
CA ALA A 434 -15.68 -13.38 -4.80
C ALA A 434 -15.07 -14.70 -4.27
N ASN A 435 -14.62 -14.73 -3.00
CA ASN A 435 -14.21 -15.96 -2.33
C ASN A 435 -15.32 -17.01 -2.21
N LYS A 436 -16.61 -16.69 -2.36
CA LYS A 436 -17.74 -17.62 -2.13
C LYS A 436 -18.26 -18.36 -3.36
N VAL A 437 -17.80 -18.03 -4.57
CA VAL A 437 -18.27 -18.64 -5.84
C VAL A 437 -17.58 -19.99 -6.08
N VAL A 438 -18.11 -21.07 -5.48
CA VAL A 438 -17.59 -22.45 -5.56
C VAL A 438 -17.85 -23.06 -6.95
N ALA A 439 -16.82 -23.63 -7.58
CA ALA A 439 -16.96 -24.41 -8.82
C ALA A 439 -17.22 -25.90 -8.53
N GLU A 440 -17.93 -26.60 -9.42
CA GLU A 440 -18.23 -28.03 -9.25
C GLU A 440 -16.97 -28.90 -9.07
N ASP A 441 -15.85 -28.55 -9.70
CA ASP A 441 -14.61 -29.32 -9.62
C ASP A 441 -14.03 -29.36 -8.20
N GLU A 442 -14.32 -28.33 -7.40
CA GLU A 442 -13.93 -28.31 -5.98
C GLU A 442 -14.76 -29.33 -5.21
N VAL A 443 -16.06 -29.40 -5.49
CA VAL A 443 -16.97 -30.40 -4.91
C VAL A 443 -16.56 -31.82 -5.34
N LYS A 444 -16.12 -32.01 -6.58
CA LYS A 444 -15.58 -33.29 -7.10
C LYS A 444 -14.25 -33.63 -6.41
N ALA A 445 -13.29 -32.70 -6.35
CA ALA A 445 -11.99 -32.90 -5.72
C ALA A 445 -12.05 -33.21 -4.21
N VAL A 446 -12.98 -32.57 -3.50
CA VAL A 446 -13.26 -32.86 -2.08
C VAL A 446 -13.90 -34.24 -1.92
N LYS A 447 -14.93 -34.59 -2.71
CA LYS A 447 -15.56 -35.93 -2.69
C LYS A 447 -14.57 -37.06 -2.99
N GLU A 448 -13.59 -36.82 -3.84
CA GLU A 448 -12.54 -37.78 -4.19
C GLU A 448 -11.32 -37.77 -3.24
N ASN A 449 -11.31 -36.89 -2.22
CA ASN A 449 -10.17 -36.65 -1.31
C ASN A 449 -8.84 -36.23 -2.02
N LYS A 450 -8.90 -35.78 -3.27
CA LYS A 450 -7.72 -35.40 -4.09
C LYS A 450 -7.28 -33.94 -3.91
N VAL A 451 -7.82 -33.26 -2.90
CA VAL A 451 -7.64 -31.80 -2.67
C VAL A 451 -6.18 -31.36 -2.79
N GLN A 452 -5.24 -32.04 -2.15
CA GLN A 452 -3.81 -31.67 -2.19
C GLN A 452 -3.21 -31.73 -3.61
N ALA A 453 -3.56 -32.74 -4.40
CA ALA A 453 -3.11 -32.84 -5.79
C ALA A 453 -3.69 -31.68 -6.61
N THR A 454 -5.00 -31.45 -6.52
CA THR A 454 -5.65 -30.35 -7.25
C THR A 454 -5.13 -28.97 -6.85
N VAL A 455 -4.77 -28.75 -5.58
CA VAL A 455 -4.13 -27.50 -5.14
C VAL A 455 -2.72 -27.35 -5.75
N SER A 456 -1.94 -28.43 -5.84
CA SER A 456 -0.63 -28.43 -6.51
C SER A 456 -0.75 -28.09 -8.01
N ASP A 457 -1.73 -28.66 -8.70
CA ASP A 457 -1.96 -28.42 -10.13
C ASP A 457 -2.41 -26.97 -10.38
N LEU A 458 -3.39 -26.47 -9.60
CA LEU A 458 -3.85 -25.09 -9.68
C LEU A 458 -2.75 -24.07 -9.34
N LEU A 459 -1.80 -24.41 -8.45
CA LEU A 459 -0.62 -23.59 -8.16
C LEU A 459 0.39 -23.57 -9.34
N ASN A 460 0.54 -24.68 -10.05
CA ASN A 460 1.34 -24.73 -11.28
C ASN A 460 0.71 -23.87 -12.39
N ASP A 461 -0.60 -23.92 -12.57
CA ASP A 461 -1.32 -23.09 -13.55
C ASP A 461 -1.24 -21.59 -13.20
N LEU A 462 -1.43 -21.23 -11.93
CA LEU A 462 -1.25 -19.86 -11.45
C LEU A 462 0.20 -19.37 -11.64
N SER A 463 1.19 -20.25 -11.46
CA SER A 463 2.60 -19.97 -11.75
C SER A 463 2.84 -19.70 -13.25
N GLN A 464 2.24 -20.50 -14.14
CA GLN A 464 2.32 -20.30 -15.59
C GLN A 464 1.71 -18.95 -16.00
N LEU A 465 0.47 -18.64 -15.58
CA LEU A 465 -0.18 -17.36 -15.88
C LEU A 465 0.64 -16.16 -15.33
N ARG A 466 1.22 -16.30 -14.13
CA ARG A 466 2.11 -15.29 -13.55
C ARG A 466 3.38 -15.08 -14.39
N GLN A 467 4.01 -16.15 -14.89
CA GLN A 467 5.18 -16.07 -15.76
C GLN A 467 4.81 -15.39 -17.08
N ASP A 468 3.66 -15.76 -17.66
CA ASP A 468 3.17 -15.22 -18.93
C ASP A 468 2.90 -13.70 -18.83
N ARG A 469 2.29 -13.25 -17.73
CA ARG A 469 2.12 -11.81 -17.41
C ARG A 469 3.46 -11.09 -17.25
N ILE A 470 4.44 -11.70 -16.58
CA ILE A 470 5.78 -11.15 -16.40
C ILE A 470 6.49 -11.03 -17.76
N ASP A 471 6.33 -11.99 -18.66
CA ASP A 471 6.96 -11.97 -19.98
C ASP A 471 6.28 -11.00 -20.95
N ARG A 472 4.95 -10.83 -20.86
CA ARG A 472 4.23 -9.70 -21.49
C ARG A 472 4.79 -8.35 -20.97
N GLN A 473 5.00 -8.21 -19.66
CA GLN A 473 5.61 -7.00 -19.07
C GLN A 473 7.05 -6.77 -19.57
N LYS A 474 7.90 -7.82 -19.62
CA LYS A 474 9.26 -7.75 -20.20
C LYS A 474 9.24 -7.30 -21.67
N LYS A 475 8.30 -7.83 -22.48
CA LYS A 475 8.13 -7.44 -23.90
C LYS A 475 7.75 -5.96 -24.01
N HIS A 476 6.71 -5.49 -23.34
CA HIS A 476 6.32 -4.07 -23.37
C HIS A 476 7.44 -3.13 -22.86
N ALA A 477 8.21 -3.54 -21.84
CA ALA A 477 9.34 -2.80 -21.30
C ALA A 477 10.61 -2.77 -22.19
N ARG A 478 10.61 -3.48 -23.34
CA ARG A 478 11.63 -3.39 -24.38
C ARG A 478 11.26 -2.39 -25.49
N TYR A 479 9.97 -2.29 -25.86
CA TYR A 479 9.52 -1.37 -26.90
C TYR A 479 9.39 0.08 -26.40
N ASN A 480 8.81 0.30 -25.21
CA ASN A 480 8.61 1.64 -24.67
C ASN A 480 9.84 2.19 -23.91
N LYS A 481 10.83 2.69 -24.66
CA LYS A 481 12.08 3.25 -24.11
C LYS A 481 11.88 4.41 -23.11
N ASN A 482 10.83 5.23 -23.29
CA ASN A 482 10.69 6.51 -22.57
C ASN A 482 9.97 6.44 -21.21
N ILE A 483 9.44 5.28 -20.81
CA ILE A 483 8.49 5.18 -19.68
C ILE A 483 9.13 4.56 -18.40
N LEU A 484 10.36 4.04 -18.47
CA LEU A 484 10.97 3.37 -17.30
C LEU A 484 11.50 4.31 -16.20
N GLY A 485 11.48 5.64 -16.39
CA GLY A 485 11.79 6.60 -15.33
C GLY A 485 10.68 6.75 -14.28
N THR A 486 9.45 6.33 -14.59
CA THR A 486 8.27 6.53 -13.75
C THR A 486 7.51 5.22 -13.55
N GLY A 487 7.99 4.39 -12.61
CA GLY A 487 7.27 3.27 -12.00
C GLY A 487 6.47 2.41 -12.98
N SER A 488 7.15 1.57 -13.76
CA SER A 488 6.58 0.80 -14.86
C SER A 488 5.21 0.21 -14.52
N ARG A 489 4.17 0.51 -15.32
CA ARG A 489 2.80 0.00 -15.14
C ARG A 489 2.83 -1.52 -14.96
N ILE A 490 2.64 -1.99 -13.73
CA ILE A 490 2.51 -3.40 -13.41
C ILE A 490 1.19 -3.85 -14.04
N PHE A 491 1.24 -4.89 -14.88
CA PHE A 491 0.02 -5.45 -15.45
C PHE A 491 -0.83 -6.05 -14.31
N LYS A 492 -2.12 -5.68 -14.25
CA LYS A 492 -3.06 -6.28 -13.32
C LYS A 492 -3.16 -7.80 -13.58
N PRO A 493 -3.50 -8.63 -12.57
CA PRO A 493 -3.82 -10.03 -12.80
C PRO A 493 -4.97 -10.22 -13.79
N SER A 494 -4.96 -11.33 -14.53
CA SER A 494 -6.16 -11.80 -15.24
C SER A 494 -7.28 -12.10 -14.23
N ASN A 495 -8.53 -11.95 -14.67
CA ASN A 495 -9.68 -12.44 -13.91
C ASN A 495 -9.59 -13.97 -13.66
N GLU A 496 -8.87 -14.71 -14.50
CA GLU A 496 -8.59 -16.13 -14.31
C GLU A 496 -7.59 -16.38 -13.18
N GLU A 497 -6.51 -15.60 -13.08
CA GLU A 497 -5.58 -15.65 -11.95
C GLU A 497 -6.30 -15.41 -10.62
N LEU A 498 -7.24 -14.45 -10.60
CA LEU A 498 -8.05 -14.13 -9.43
C LEU A 498 -9.01 -15.27 -9.07
N LYS A 499 -9.71 -15.85 -10.05
CA LYS A 499 -10.56 -17.03 -9.85
C LYS A 499 -9.78 -18.23 -9.31
N LEU A 500 -8.59 -18.51 -9.87
CA LEU A 500 -7.71 -19.58 -9.42
C LEU A 500 -7.19 -19.33 -8.00
N TYR A 501 -6.76 -18.10 -7.69
CA TYR A 501 -6.34 -17.71 -6.35
C TYR A 501 -7.45 -17.92 -5.30
N PHE A 502 -8.68 -17.47 -5.58
CA PHE A 502 -9.80 -17.67 -4.66
C PHE A 502 -10.21 -19.15 -4.53
N LYS A 503 -10.14 -19.95 -5.62
CA LYS A 503 -10.35 -21.41 -5.61
C LYS A 503 -9.30 -22.12 -4.74
N ILE A 504 -8.01 -21.80 -4.89
CA ILE A 504 -6.93 -22.33 -4.04
C ILE A 504 -7.13 -21.92 -2.57
N LYS A 505 -7.44 -20.65 -2.31
CA LYS A 505 -7.68 -20.15 -0.95
C LYS A 505 -8.83 -20.90 -0.26
N ARG A 506 -9.97 -21.11 -0.94
CA ARG A 506 -11.09 -21.91 -0.43
C ARG A 506 -10.70 -23.35 -0.11
N LEU A 507 -9.99 -24.02 -1.02
CA LEU A 507 -9.58 -25.42 -0.83
C LEU A 507 -8.62 -25.56 0.37
N LEU A 508 -7.82 -24.53 0.65
CA LEU A 508 -6.95 -24.49 1.83
C LEU A 508 -7.72 -24.16 3.12
N THR A 509 -8.61 -23.15 3.14
CA THR A 509 -9.40 -22.85 4.35
C THR A 509 -10.33 -23.99 4.72
N GLY A 510 -11.05 -24.56 3.74
CA GLY A 510 -11.90 -25.73 3.96
C GLY A 510 -11.14 -26.98 4.40
N LEU A 511 -9.86 -27.14 4.02
CA LEU A 511 -9.00 -28.23 4.51
C LEU A 511 -8.53 -28.00 5.95
N ILE A 512 -8.27 -26.74 6.34
CA ILE A 512 -7.92 -26.36 7.72
C ILE A 512 -9.13 -26.55 8.64
N GLU A 513 -10.30 -26.06 8.21
CA GLU A 513 -11.58 -26.20 8.92
C GLU A 513 -11.99 -27.68 9.05
N ALA A 514 -11.95 -28.47 7.98
CA ALA A 514 -12.34 -29.90 8.02
C ALA A 514 -11.33 -30.81 8.76
N LYS A 515 -10.25 -30.27 9.32
CA LYS A 515 -9.22 -31.01 10.07
C LYS A 515 -8.87 -30.35 11.42
N ASP A 516 -9.55 -29.29 11.83
CA ASP A 516 -9.28 -28.49 13.04
C ASP A 516 -7.78 -28.16 13.24
N ILE A 517 -7.08 -27.83 12.15
CA ILE A 517 -5.63 -27.58 12.20
C ILE A 517 -5.38 -26.25 12.90
N ASN A 518 -4.80 -26.32 14.09
CA ASN A 518 -4.44 -25.14 14.87
C ASN A 518 -3.21 -24.45 14.25
N PRO A 519 -3.11 -23.11 14.24
CA PRO A 519 -1.96 -22.40 13.69
C PRO A 519 -0.60 -22.87 14.24
N ASN A 520 -0.55 -23.29 15.52
CA ASN A 520 0.66 -23.81 16.17
C ASN A 520 1.10 -25.20 15.65
N GLN A 521 0.28 -25.88 14.85
CA GLN A 521 0.62 -27.13 14.15
C GLN A 521 1.13 -26.88 12.73
N ILE A 522 1.02 -25.64 12.25
CA ILE A 522 1.49 -25.19 10.94
C ILE A 522 2.88 -24.58 11.13
N ASP A 523 3.91 -25.32 10.74
CA ASP A 523 5.33 -24.93 10.90
C ASP A 523 5.72 -23.82 9.90
N ILE A 524 5.18 -22.61 10.14
CA ILE A 524 5.39 -21.40 9.34
C ILE A 524 5.77 -20.25 10.28
N GLU A 525 6.95 -19.66 10.05
CA GLU A 525 7.38 -18.45 10.72
C GLU A 525 6.55 -17.24 10.25
N ILE A 526 5.56 -16.83 11.05
CA ILE A 526 4.76 -15.62 10.81
C ILE A 526 5.54 -14.40 11.29
N ASP A 527 5.74 -13.39 10.43
CA ASP A 527 6.31 -12.10 10.85
C ASP A 527 5.38 -11.43 11.88
N LYS A 528 5.96 -11.04 13.01
CA LYS A 528 5.26 -10.38 14.13
C LYS A 528 5.05 -8.88 13.87
N ARG A 529 5.53 -8.35 12.74
CA ARG A 529 5.45 -6.94 12.36
C ARG A 529 4.37 -6.73 11.31
N LEU A 530 3.37 -5.91 11.64
CA LEU A 530 2.36 -5.44 10.70
C LEU A 530 2.67 -3.99 10.27
N PRO A 531 2.61 -3.66 8.96
CA PRO A 531 2.73 -2.28 8.52
C PRO A 531 1.46 -1.49 8.89
N VAL A 532 1.63 -0.41 9.64
CA VAL A 532 0.55 0.49 10.09
C VAL A 532 0.89 1.92 9.68
N LEU A 533 -0.12 2.70 9.28
CA LEU A 533 0.06 4.12 8.96
C LEU A 533 0.45 4.91 10.21
N GLN A 534 1.40 5.84 10.07
CA GLN A 534 1.88 6.69 11.16
C GLN A 534 1.50 8.15 10.90
N HIS A 535 1.25 8.92 11.97
CA HIS A 535 0.94 10.34 11.85
C HIS A 535 2.18 11.16 11.48
N THR A 536 2.14 11.80 10.31
CA THR A 536 3.18 12.71 9.83
C THR A 536 2.83 14.16 10.19
N TYR A 537 3.61 14.79 11.07
CA TYR A 537 3.48 16.22 11.38
C TYR A 537 4.52 17.06 10.63
N GLN A 538 4.15 18.30 10.28
CA GLN A 538 5.06 19.26 9.67
C GLN A 538 5.95 19.94 10.72
N GLY A 539 7.12 20.41 10.31
CA GLY A 539 8.01 21.17 11.18
C GLY A 539 7.38 22.50 11.61
N THR A 540 7.47 22.83 12.91
CA THR A 540 6.91 24.07 13.47
C THR A 540 7.79 25.30 13.26
N LEU A 541 9.07 25.11 12.91
CA LEU A 541 9.96 26.21 12.55
C LEU A 541 9.58 26.77 11.17
N PRO A 542 9.34 28.08 11.03
CA PRO A 542 9.01 28.67 9.73
C PRO A 542 10.20 28.56 8.77
N ALA A 543 9.91 28.25 7.51
CA ALA A 543 10.93 28.18 6.47
C ALA A 543 11.63 29.54 6.32
N SER A 544 12.96 29.55 6.44
CA SER A 544 13.76 30.74 6.18
C SER A 544 13.80 31.03 4.68
N PHE A 545 12.85 31.83 4.22
CA PHE A 545 12.85 32.39 2.87
C PHE A 545 14.05 33.32 2.69
N GLY A 546 15.20 32.74 2.37
CA GLY A 546 16.39 33.49 1.96
C GLY A 546 16.01 34.38 0.79
N VAL A 547 16.20 35.70 0.96
CA VAL A 547 15.82 36.71 -0.05
C VAL A 547 16.77 36.63 -1.24
N SER A 548 16.53 35.63 -2.08
CA SER A 548 17.30 35.34 -3.27
C SER A 548 17.03 36.39 -4.34
N ASN A 549 17.70 37.53 -4.21
CA ASN A 549 17.79 38.56 -5.24
C ASN A 549 18.58 38.11 -6.48
N GLN A 550 18.82 36.80 -6.66
CA GLN A 550 19.29 36.22 -7.90
C GLN A 550 18.17 36.25 -8.95
N LYS A 551 18.04 37.40 -9.61
CA LYS A 551 17.31 37.53 -10.88
C LYS A 551 17.86 36.50 -11.85
N THR A 552 17.12 35.42 -12.10
CA THR A 552 17.49 34.38 -13.05
C THR A 552 17.48 34.96 -14.46
N SER A 553 18.66 35.37 -14.94
CA SER A 553 18.86 35.96 -16.25
C SER A 553 18.67 34.92 -17.34
N LYS A 554 17.41 34.69 -17.73
CA LYS A 554 17.05 33.89 -18.91
C LYS A 554 17.85 34.38 -20.10
N SER A 555 18.85 33.59 -20.52
CA SER A 555 19.71 33.95 -21.64
C SER A 555 18.88 33.98 -22.92
N LYS A 556 18.76 35.17 -23.53
CA LYS A 556 18.14 35.29 -24.85
C LYS A 556 19.05 34.60 -25.86
N ARG A 557 18.70 33.36 -26.23
CA ARG A 557 19.16 32.73 -27.47
C ARG A 557 18.89 33.73 -28.60
N LYS A 558 19.93 34.22 -29.27
CA LYS A 558 19.76 34.93 -30.53
C LYS A 558 19.24 33.94 -31.58
N ARG A 559 18.40 34.44 -32.49
CA ARG A 559 18.22 33.84 -33.81
C ARG A 559 19.49 34.06 -34.62
#